data_AF-A0A931BL07-F1
#
_entry.id   AF-A0A931BL07-F1
#
_cell.length_a   1.000
_cell.length_b   1.000
_cell.length_c   1.000
_cell.angle_alpha   90.00
_cell.angle_beta   90.00
_cell.angle_gamma   90.00
#
_symmetry.space_group_name_H-M   'P 1'
#
loop_
_entity.id
_entity.type
_entity.pdbx_description
1 polymer ?
#
loop_
_entity_poly.entity_id
_entity_poly.type
_entity_poly.pdbx_seq_one_letter_code
_entity_poly.pdbx_strand_id
1 'polypeptide(L)'
;MSEILINPARLSGDSLEASLGLGNHEGSSMTVYFRPGLHANALPTNYHDYDAPGSFAELSYPIAARDTALVLTTYNKSRRVLAQSSYQRIPGASLTELVSLNRAVRHLLFSGRYVGTDSLGRAARLEFNDNGQVKGLKGFRSYDVNTDFIGGVDLDHLVLDADTKHRREMAYRHSHDTLRLYAARWAEGDVPTLVRGRLLFTLVRR
;
A
#
# COMPACT_ATOMS: atom_id res chain seq x y z
N MET A 1 5.23 5.69 0.67
CA MET A 1 3.75 5.65 0.85
C MET A 1 3.47 5.01 2.20
N SER A 2 2.38 5.35 2.88
CA SER A 2 2.07 4.81 4.23
C SER A 2 0.58 4.61 4.42
N GLU A 3 0.20 3.85 5.46
CA GLU A 3 -1.19 3.64 5.86
C GLU A 3 -1.37 3.73 7.38
N ILE A 4 -2.59 4.04 7.80
CA ILE A 4 -3.01 4.06 9.21
C ILE A 4 -4.23 3.16 9.35
N LEU A 5 -4.13 2.15 10.23
CA LEU A 5 -5.24 1.32 10.64
C LEU A 5 -5.85 1.88 11.93
N ILE A 6 -7.06 2.42 11.82
CA ILE A 6 -7.83 2.93 12.96
C ILE A 6 -9.01 1.98 13.19
N ASN A 7 -8.98 1.25 14.31
CA ASN A 7 -10.07 0.36 14.71
C ASN A 7 -10.75 0.89 15.98
N PRO A 8 -11.91 1.56 15.87
CA PRO A 8 -12.61 2.12 17.02
C PRO A 8 -12.98 1.10 18.11
N ALA A 9 -13.03 -0.20 17.79
CA ALA A 9 -13.29 -1.25 18.79
C ALA A 9 -12.12 -1.47 19.77
N ARG A 10 -10.92 -0.92 19.46
CA ARG A 10 -9.74 -0.94 20.34
C ARG A 10 -9.65 0.29 21.26
N LEU A 11 -10.70 1.10 21.33
CA LEU A 11 -10.76 2.27 22.20
C LEU A 11 -10.60 1.84 23.67
N SER A 12 -9.73 2.54 24.40
CA SER A 12 -9.47 2.30 25.82
C SER A 12 -9.38 3.63 26.55
N GLY A 13 -10.40 3.91 27.37
CA GLY A 13 -10.52 5.17 28.11
C GLY A 13 -10.55 6.38 27.16
N ASP A 14 -9.60 7.29 27.33
CA ASP A 14 -9.43 8.51 26.54
C ASP A 14 -8.41 8.35 25.40
N SER A 15 -8.12 7.11 24.98
CA SER A 15 -7.13 6.84 23.94
C SER A 15 -7.51 5.71 22.99
N LEU A 16 -6.85 5.70 21.83
CA LEU A 16 -6.95 4.65 20.83
C LEU A 16 -5.59 4.35 20.23
N GLU A 17 -5.16 3.08 20.27
CA GLU A 17 -3.99 2.64 19.53
C GLU A 17 -4.36 2.38 18.05
N ALA A 18 -3.62 3.05 17.16
CA ALA A 18 -3.67 2.87 15.73
C ALA A 18 -2.37 2.20 15.24
N SER A 19 -2.48 1.29 14.29
CA SER A 19 -1.30 0.69 13.65
C SER A 19 -0.88 1.51 12.44
N LEU A 20 0.43 1.65 12.23
CA LEU A 20 1.03 2.38 11.13
C LEU A 20 1.75 1.40 10.20
N GLY A 21 1.50 1.51 8.90
CA GLY A 21 2.31 0.89 7.87
C GLY A 21 3.22 1.94 7.24
N LEU A 22 4.54 1.81 7.41
CA LEU A 22 5.55 2.67 6.83
C LEU A 22 6.07 1.99 5.55
N GLY A 23 5.37 2.19 4.45
CA GLY A 23 5.54 1.38 3.24
C GLY A 23 4.96 -0.03 3.42
N ASN A 24 5.56 -1.00 2.74
CA ASN A 24 5.18 -2.41 2.74
C ASN A 24 6.10 -3.30 3.61
N HIS A 25 7.16 -2.73 4.19
CA HIS A 25 8.20 -3.47 4.92
C HIS A 25 8.26 -3.15 6.41
N GLU A 26 7.76 -1.99 6.82
CA GLU A 26 7.90 -1.51 8.19
C GLU A 26 6.53 -1.25 8.82
N GLY A 27 6.39 -1.68 10.07
CA GLY A 27 5.20 -1.48 10.89
C GLY A 27 5.56 -0.72 12.16
N SER A 28 4.64 0.11 12.62
CA SER A 28 4.74 0.79 13.92
C SER A 28 3.34 0.96 14.52
N SER A 29 3.24 1.60 15.68
CA SER A 29 1.98 2.02 16.26
C SER A 29 2.03 3.45 16.76
N MET A 30 0.84 4.04 16.89
CA MET A 30 0.63 5.39 17.40
C MET A 30 -0.61 5.37 18.29
N THR A 31 -0.53 6.01 19.44
CA THR A 31 -1.68 6.30 20.30
C THR A 31 -2.26 7.64 19.93
N VAL A 32 -3.57 7.69 19.71
CA VAL A 32 -4.37 8.90 19.53
C VAL A 32 -5.08 9.20 20.85
N TYR A 33 -5.02 10.44 21.32
CA TYR A 33 -5.62 10.87 22.58
C TYR A 33 -6.89 11.69 22.33
N PHE A 34 -8.00 11.33 22.99
CA PHE A 34 -9.30 12.01 22.91
C PHE A 34 -9.36 13.23 23.83
N ARG A 35 -8.46 14.19 23.56
CA ARG A 35 -8.39 15.49 24.21
C ARG A 35 -8.09 16.57 23.17
N PRO A 36 -8.38 17.85 23.46
CA PRO A 36 -8.09 18.94 22.52
C PRO A 36 -6.60 19.00 22.14
N GLY A 37 -6.31 19.13 20.84
CA GLY A 37 -4.99 19.48 20.31
C GLY A 37 -4.80 20.99 20.13
N LEU A 38 -3.83 21.38 19.29
CA LEU A 38 -3.59 22.76 18.89
C LEU A 38 -4.77 23.36 18.12
N HIS A 39 -5.52 22.52 17.41
CA HIS A 39 -6.71 22.90 16.67
C HIS A 39 -7.95 22.13 17.19
N ALA A 40 -9.13 22.76 17.09
CA ALA A 40 -10.38 22.18 17.61
C ALA A 40 -10.78 20.85 16.94
N ASN A 41 -10.31 20.61 15.71
CA ASN A 41 -10.54 19.40 14.92
C ASN A 41 -9.32 18.46 14.91
N ALA A 42 -8.40 18.60 15.87
CA ALA A 42 -7.18 17.82 15.95
C ALA A 42 -7.10 17.04 17.27
N LEU A 43 -6.60 15.81 17.19
CA LEU A 43 -6.35 14.91 18.30
C LEU A 43 -4.83 14.70 18.44
N PRO A 44 -4.24 14.95 19.62
CA PRO A 44 -2.83 14.69 19.86
C PRO A 44 -2.48 13.22 19.70
N THR A 45 -1.22 12.96 19.37
CA THR A 45 -0.68 11.60 19.26
C THR A 45 0.65 11.48 20.02
N ASN A 46 1.12 10.26 20.22
CA ASN A 46 2.50 9.99 20.67
C ASN A 46 3.46 9.70 19.50
N TYR A 47 3.10 10.06 18.27
CA TYR A 47 4.00 9.92 17.13
C TYR A 47 5.05 11.02 17.17
N HIS A 48 6.30 10.61 16.96
CA HIS A 48 7.46 11.47 16.99
C HIS A 48 8.27 11.27 15.71
N ASP A 49 8.79 12.38 15.20
CA ASP A 49 9.80 12.37 14.14
C ASP A 49 11.17 12.17 14.79
N TYR A 50 11.82 11.05 14.45
CA TYR A 50 13.14 10.66 14.98
C TYR A 50 14.24 11.63 14.55
N ASP A 51 14.08 12.30 13.40
CA ASP A 51 15.05 13.28 12.89
C ASP A 51 14.83 14.67 13.50
N ALA A 52 13.73 14.89 14.23
CA ALA A 52 13.40 16.15 14.88
C ALA A 52 13.06 15.96 16.38
N PRO A 53 14.08 15.87 17.27
CA PRO A 53 13.88 15.61 18.69
C PRO A 53 12.92 16.59 19.38
N GLY A 54 11.89 16.01 20.01
CA GLY A 54 10.80 16.73 20.68
C GLY A 54 9.80 17.38 19.74
N SER A 55 9.73 16.92 18.50
CA SER A 55 8.54 17.02 17.67
C SER A 55 7.36 16.30 18.33
N PHE A 56 6.16 16.72 17.94
CA PHE A 56 4.91 16.07 18.29
C PHE A 56 3.97 16.12 17.09
N ALA A 57 3.04 15.17 17.01
CA ALA A 57 2.09 15.11 15.91
C ALA A 57 0.63 15.11 16.38
N GLU A 58 -0.23 15.67 15.54
CA GLU A 58 -1.67 15.67 15.73
C GLU A 58 -2.37 15.09 14.50
N LEU A 59 -3.45 14.36 14.74
CA LEU A 59 -4.32 13.80 13.73
C LEU A 59 -5.55 14.70 13.60
N SER A 60 -5.81 15.21 12.41
CA SER A 60 -6.90 16.14 12.13
C SER A 60 -7.69 15.74 10.89
N TYR A 61 -8.82 16.38 10.64
CA TYR A 61 -9.57 16.23 9.40
C TYR A 61 -10.08 17.60 8.93
N PRO A 62 -10.02 17.92 7.62
CA PRO A 62 -10.62 19.13 7.11
C PRO A 62 -12.14 18.99 7.12
N ILE A 63 -12.83 20.04 7.54
CA ILE A 63 -14.29 20.14 7.47
C ILE A 63 -14.64 20.78 6.12
N ALA A 64 -14.59 20.00 5.04
CA ALA A 64 -15.01 20.43 3.70
C ALA A 64 -16.10 19.49 3.16
N ALA A 65 -16.98 20.02 2.30
CA ALA A 65 -18.22 19.35 1.88
C ALA A 65 -18.01 18.08 1.03
N ARG A 66 -16.80 17.83 0.53
CA ARG A 66 -16.41 16.60 -0.17
C ARG A 66 -14.96 16.25 0.18
N ASP A 67 -14.77 14.97 0.49
CA ASP A 67 -13.56 14.29 0.99
C ASP A 67 -13.08 14.66 2.40
N THR A 68 -13.40 13.78 3.35
CA THR A 68 -12.81 13.77 4.69
C THR A 68 -11.45 13.08 4.64
N ALA A 69 -10.43 13.80 4.19
CA ALA A 69 -9.05 13.35 4.36
C ALA A 69 -8.69 13.34 5.86
N LEU A 70 -7.89 12.37 6.28
CA LEU A 70 -7.27 12.39 7.59
C LEU A 70 -5.87 12.97 7.43
N VAL A 71 -5.49 13.95 8.24
CA VAL A 71 -4.21 14.66 8.12
C VAL A 71 -3.41 14.48 9.39
N LEU A 72 -2.24 13.84 9.27
CA LEU A 72 -1.23 13.79 10.33
C LEU A 72 -0.29 14.98 10.13
N THR A 73 -0.32 15.93 11.07
CA THR A 73 0.57 17.09 11.06
C THR A 73 1.61 16.94 12.16
N THR A 74 2.89 16.99 11.80
CA THR A 74 4.01 17.00 12.73
C THR A 74 4.48 18.43 12.94
N TYR A 75 4.67 18.82 14.20
CA TYR A 75 5.13 20.13 14.62
C TYR A 75 6.46 20.02 15.36
N ASN A 76 7.26 21.10 15.34
CA ASN A 76 8.40 21.27 16.23
C ASN A 76 7.97 21.75 17.62
N LYS A 77 8.91 21.81 18.57
CA LYS A 77 8.69 22.32 19.94
C LYS A 77 8.07 23.73 19.99
N SER A 78 8.32 24.55 18.98
CA SER A 78 7.76 25.91 18.85
C SER A 78 6.42 25.96 18.11
N ARG A 79 5.75 24.82 17.92
CA ARG A 79 4.44 24.67 17.25
C ARG A 79 4.44 25.08 15.77
N ARG A 80 5.60 25.09 15.11
CA ARG A 80 5.69 25.26 13.66
C ARG A 80 5.57 23.91 12.97
N VAL A 81 4.81 23.86 11.88
CA VAL A 81 4.66 22.66 11.06
C VAL A 81 6.02 22.25 10.49
N LEU A 82 6.36 20.98 10.68
CA LEU A 82 7.52 20.31 10.07
C LEU A 82 7.10 19.50 8.86
N ALA A 83 6.01 18.75 8.98
CA ALA A 83 5.50 17.86 7.95
C ALA A 83 3.98 17.71 8.03
N GLN A 84 3.36 17.40 6.89
CA GLN A 84 1.93 17.05 6.78
C GLN A 84 1.75 15.87 5.84
N SER A 85 1.05 14.84 6.32
CA SER A 85 0.68 13.66 5.54
C SER A 85 -0.84 13.54 5.48
N SER A 86 -1.38 13.50 4.26
CA SER A 86 -2.82 13.31 4.03
C SER A 86 -3.13 11.86 3.68
N TYR A 87 -4.16 11.31 4.31
CA TYR A 87 -4.62 9.94 4.15
C TYR A 87 -6.06 9.94 3.64
N GLN A 88 -6.31 9.07 2.66
CA GLN A 88 -7.64 8.79 2.15
C GLN A 88 -8.10 7.43 2.65
N ARG A 89 -9.39 7.33 2.99
CA ARG A 89 -9.99 6.05 3.36
C ARG A 89 -10.03 5.14 2.13
N ILE A 90 -9.57 3.89 2.28
CA ILE A 90 -9.71 2.85 1.27
C ILE A 90 -10.99 2.05 1.55
N PRO A 91 -12.03 2.12 0.70
CA PRO A 91 -13.27 1.38 0.92
C PRO A 91 -13.05 -0.14 0.93
N GLY A 92 -13.69 -0.82 1.88
CA GLY A 92 -13.61 -2.27 2.01
C GLY A 92 -12.28 -2.80 2.56
N ALA A 93 -11.38 -1.93 3.02
CA ALA A 93 -10.18 -2.37 3.72
C ALA A 93 -10.52 -2.96 5.10
N SER A 94 -9.71 -3.92 5.54
CA SER A 94 -9.84 -4.56 6.86
C SER A 94 -9.66 -3.54 7.98
N LEU A 95 -10.37 -3.73 9.09
CA LEU A 95 -10.17 -2.98 10.34
C LEU A 95 -9.25 -3.72 11.32
N THR A 96 -8.76 -4.90 10.96
CA THR A 96 -7.92 -5.73 11.83
C THR A 96 -6.50 -5.88 11.32
N GLU A 97 -6.22 -5.51 10.07
CA GLU A 97 -4.94 -5.77 9.42
C GLU A 97 -4.50 -4.57 8.55
N LEU A 98 -3.18 -4.36 8.48
CA LEU A 98 -2.52 -3.39 7.60
C LEU A 98 -2.47 -3.93 6.17
N VAL A 99 -3.58 -3.77 5.45
CA VAL A 99 -3.75 -4.26 4.07
C VAL A 99 -4.29 -3.19 3.12
N SER A 100 -4.57 -1.99 3.63
CA SER A 100 -5.20 -0.91 2.85
C SER A 100 -4.28 -0.41 1.77
N LEU A 101 -2.98 -0.33 2.06
CA LEU A 101 -1.95 0.07 1.09
C LEU A 101 -1.91 -0.90 -0.10
N ASN A 102 -1.87 -2.21 0.17
CA ASN A 102 -1.87 -3.22 -0.89
C ASN A 102 -3.16 -3.19 -1.70
N ARG A 103 -4.32 -3.04 -1.03
CA ARG A 103 -5.61 -2.86 -1.70
C ARG A 103 -5.64 -1.61 -2.59
N ALA A 104 -5.07 -0.51 -2.13
CA ALA A 104 -4.95 0.73 -2.92
C ALA A 104 -4.07 0.52 -4.16
N VAL A 105 -2.92 -0.15 -4.02
CA VAL A 105 -2.05 -0.50 -5.16
C VAL A 105 -2.80 -1.38 -6.16
N ARG A 106 -3.51 -2.42 -5.69
CA ARG A 106 -4.31 -3.27 -6.57
C ARG A 106 -5.37 -2.46 -7.29
N HIS A 107 -6.10 -1.61 -6.59
CA HIS A 107 -7.15 -0.77 -7.16
C HIS A 107 -6.61 0.18 -8.23
N LEU A 108 -5.54 0.92 -7.92
CA LEU A 108 -4.98 1.94 -8.80
C LEU A 108 -4.21 1.32 -9.98
N LEU A 109 -3.29 0.40 -9.69
CA LEU A 109 -2.33 -0.11 -10.69
C LEU A 109 -2.82 -1.36 -11.42
N PHE A 110 -3.60 -2.24 -10.79
CA PHE A 110 -3.92 -3.55 -11.39
C PHE A 110 -5.38 -3.74 -11.75
N SER A 111 -6.32 -3.19 -11.01
CA SER A 111 -7.73 -3.57 -11.16
C SER A 111 -8.25 -3.18 -12.53
N GLY A 112 -8.89 -4.12 -13.20
CA GLY A 112 -9.46 -3.91 -14.52
C GLY A 112 -9.44 -5.16 -15.38
N ARG A 113 -10.06 -5.03 -16.55
CA ARG A 113 -10.00 -6.03 -17.61
C ARG A 113 -8.90 -5.67 -18.59
N TYR A 114 -8.14 -6.66 -18.97
CA TYR A 114 -6.99 -6.52 -19.84
C TYR A 114 -7.13 -7.41 -21.06
N VAL A 115 -6.66 -6.91 -22.19
CA VAL A 115 -6.48 -7.71 -23.40
C VAL A 115 -5.08 -7.47 -23.96
N GLY A 116 -4.51 -8.47 -24.62
CA GLY A 116 -3.20 -8.32 -25.24
C GLY A 116 -2.65 -9.64 -25.73
N THR A 117 -1.35 -9.84 -25.56
CA THR A 117 -0.65 -11.03 -26.04
C THR A 117 0.27 -11.65 -25.00
N ASP A 118 0.42 -12.98 -25.07
CA ASP A 118 1.44 -13.71 -24.34
C ASP A 118 2.79 -13.70 -25.09
N SER A 119 3.82 -14.26 -24.46
CA SER A 119 5.17 -14.37 -25.04
C SER A 119 5.27 -15.20 -26.32
N LEU A 120 4.20 -15.91 -26.70
CA LEU A 120 4.10 -16.75 -27.89
C LEU A 120 3.22 -16.09 -28.96
N GLY A 121 2.84 -14.81 -28.76
CA GLY A 121 2.01 -14.03 -29.68
C GLY A 121 0.53 -14.37 -29.64
N ARG A 122 0.07 -15.20 -28.69
CA ARG A 122 -1.33 -15.61 -28.59
C ARG A 122 -2.13 -14.56 -27.85
N ALA A 123 -3.40 -14.41 -28.22
CA ALA A 123 -4.30 -13.50 -27.54
C ALA A 123 -4.46 -13.89 -26.05
N ALA A 124 -4.33 -12.89 -25.17
CA ALA A 124 -4.53 -13.02 -23.74
C ALA A 124 -5.68 -12.11 -23.29
N ARG A 125 -6.50 -12.62 -22.37
CA ARG A 125 -7.55 -11.85 -21.67
C ARG A 125 -7.44 -12.13 -20.19
N LEU A 126 -7.24 -11.09 -19.40
CA LEU A 126 -7.00 -11.19 -17.96
C LEU A 126 -7.90 -10.20 -17.22
N GLU A 127 -8.34 -10.56 -16.04
CA GLU A 127 -9.08 -9.65 -15.15
C GLU A 127 -8.42 -9.70 -13.78
N PHE A 128 -8.06 -8.53 -13.26
CA PHE A 128 -7.54 -8.35 -11.91
C PHE A 128 -8.54 -7.49 -11.14
N ASN A 129 -8.73 -7.76 -9.85
CA ASN A 129 -9.60 -6.95 -9.00
C ASN A 129 -8.90 -6.51 -7.71
N ASP A 130 -9.49 -5.53 -7.04
CA ASP A 130 -8.91 -4.94 -5.83
C ASP A 130 -8.83 -5.89 -4.61
N ASN A 131 -9.50 -7.04 -4.67
CA ASN A 131 -9.48 -8.05 -3.62
C ASN A 131 -8.38 -9.11 -3.80
N GLY A 132 -7.55 -8.97 -4.85
CA GLY A 132 -6.44 -9.90 -5.11
C GLY A 132 -6.82 -11.16 -5.86
N GLN A 133 -7.94 -11.21 -6.56
CA GLN A 133 -8.28 -12.30 -7.47
C GLN A 133 -7.84 -11.99 -8.91
N VAL A 134 -7.41 -13.04 -9.61
CA VAL A 134 -7.09 -12.99 -11.03
C VAL A 134 -7.91 -14.01 -11.80
N LYS A 135 -8.40 -13.62 -12.98
CA LYS A 135 -9.07 -14.52 -13.94
C LYS A 135 -8.36 -14.47 -15.28
N GLY A 136 -8.45 -15.57 -16.04
CA GLY A 136 -7.85 -15.69 -17.38
C GLY A 136 -6.39 -16.14 -17.39
N LEU A 137 -5.73 -16.21 -16.22
CA LEU A 137 -4.41 -16.79 -16.08
C LEU A 137 -4.53 -18.26 -15.69
N LYS A 138 -4.22 -19.18 -16.62
CA LYS A 138 -4.41 -20.61 -16.40
C LYS A 138 -3.63 -21.10 -15.18
N GLY A 139 -4.34 -21.70 -14.23
CA GLY A 139 -3.76 -22.31 -13.04
C GLY A 139 -3.62 -21.40 -11.83
N PHE A 140 -4.01 -20.12 -11.94
CA PHE A 140 -3.89 -19.14 -10.85
C PHE A 140 -5.24 -18.51 -10.51
N ARG A 141 -5.43 -18.16 -9.25
CA ARG A 141 -6.72 -17.61 -8.74
C ARG A 141 -6.53 -16.32 -7.96
N SER A 142 -5.40 -16.13 -7.31
CA SER A 142 -5.08 -14.92 -6.57
C SER A 142 -3.76 -14.30 -6.98
N TYR A 143 -3.60 -13.03 -6.64
CA TYR A 143 -2.39 -12.27 -6.78
C TYR A 143 -2.24 -11.28 -5.63
N ASP A 144 -1.01 -11.14 -5.15
CA ASP A 144 -0.59 -10.08 -4.24
C ASP A 144 0.45 -9.21 -4.94
N VAL A 145 0.48 -7.92 -4.63
CA VAL A 145 1.43 -6.97 -5.23
C VAL A 145 2.47 -6.60 -4.19
N ASN A 146 3.73 -6.64 -4.57
CA ASN A 146 4.84 -6.15 -3.80
C ASN A 146 5.47 -4.97 -4.55
N THR A 147 5.31 -3.78 -3.99
CA THR A 147 5.81 -2.52 -4.54
C THR A 147 6.76 -1.91 -3.52
N ASP A 148 8.00 -1.69 -3.90
CA ASP A 148 8.93 -0.96 -3.06
C ASP A 148 8.65 0.55 -3.19
N PHE A 149 8.23 1.17 -2.08
CA PHE A 149 7.88 2.59 -2.04
C PHE A 149 9.01 3.51 -1.61
N ILE A 150 10.12 2.97 -1.08
CA ILE A 150 11.22 3.73 -0.49
C ILE A 150 12.39 3.81 -1.49
N GLY A 151 12.43 2.88 -2.44
CA GLY A 151 13.40 2.87 -3.53
C GLY A 151 14.69 2.19 -3.09
N GLY A 152 14.80 0.91 -3.42
CA GLY A 152 16.00 0.10 -3.30
C GLY A 152 16.30 -0.68 -4.57
N VAL A 153 17.05 -1.78 -4.42
CA VAL A 153 17.38 -2.73 -5.49
C VAL A 153 16.21 -3.66 -5.85
N ASP A 154 15.08 -3.55 -5.15
CA ASP A 154 13.98 -4.48 -5.27
C ASP A 154 13.13 -4.23 -6.50
N LEU A 155 12.82 -5.35 -7.14
CA LEU A 155 12.01 -5.40 -8.33
C LEU A 155 10.54 -5.49 -7.94
N ASP A 156 9.77 -4.47 -8.32
CA ASP A 156 8.31 -4.50 -8.29
C ASP A 156 7.77 -5.79 -8.92
N HIS A 157 7.06 -6.57 -8.12
CA HIS A 157 6.56 -7.88 -8.53
C HIS A 157 5.19 -8.18 -7.96
N LEU A 158 4.49 -9.08 -8.63
CA LEU A 158 3.31 -9.73 -8.11
C LEU A 158 3.64 -11.18 -7.75
N VAL A 159 2.95 -11.68 -6.75
CA VAL A 159 3.00 -13.07 -6.31
C VAL A 159 1.64 -13.69 -6.60
N LEU A 160 1.59 -14.64 -7.52
CA LEU A 160 0.39 -15.42 -7.81
C LEU A 160 0.26 -16.54 -6.77
N ASP A 161 -0.95 -16.76 -6.27
CA ASP A 161 -1.29 -17.81 -5.30
C ASP A 161 -0.27 -17.92 -4.14
N ALA A 162 0.02 -16.80 -3.48
CA ALA A 162 1.12 -16.62 -2.52
C ALA A 162 1.18 -17.68 -1.41
N ASP A 163 0.03 -18.09 -0.88
CA ASP A 163 -0.10 -19.05 0.22
C ASP A 163 -0.13 -20.52 -0.24
N THR A 164 0.22 -20.79 -1.50
CA THR A 164 0.13 -22.13 -2.08
C THR A 164 1.48 -22.65 -2.58
N LYS A 165 1.58 -23.97 -2.74
CA LYS A 165 2.74 -24.61 -3.41
C LYS A 165 2.85 -24.24 -4.90
N HIS A 166 1.81 -23.64 -5.49
CA HIS A 166 1.80 -23.16 -6.85
C HIS A 166 2.20 -21.70 -6.97
N ARG A 167 2.71 -21.10 -5.88
CA ARG A 167 3.20 -19.73 -5.84
C ARG A 167 4.10 -19.41 -7.04
N ARG A 168 3.86 -18.27 -7.67
CA ARG A 168 4.71 -17.78 -8.76
C ARG A 168 4.92 -16.28 -8.69
N GLU A 169 6.17 -15.88 -8.78
CA GLU A 169 6.55 -14.47 -8.85
C GLU A 169 6.63 -14.01 -10.31
N MET A 170 6.13 -12.79 -10.54
CA MET A 170 6.23 -12.11 -11.82
C MET A 170 6.56 -10.65 -11.59
N ALA A 171 7.65 -10.18 -12.19
CA ALA A 171 7.94 -8.76 -12.17
C ALA A 171 6.94 -8.02 -13.08
N TYR A 172 6.60 -6.79 -12.74
CA TYR A 172 5.69 -6.00 -13.55
C TYR A 172 6.26 -4.64 -13.92
N ARG A 173 5.68 -4.04 -14.97
CA ARG A 173 5.90 -2.64 -15.30
C ARG A 173 4.63 -2.05 -15.89
N HIS A 174 4.23 -0.89 -15.38
CA HIS A 174 3.19 -0.08 -15.97
C HIS A 174 3.76 0.98 -16.90
N SER A 175 3.05 1.24 -18.00
CA SER A 175 3.24 2.38 -18.87
C SER A 175 1.87 2.77 -19.41
N HIS A 176 1.30 3.86 -18.89
CA HIS A 176 -0.09 4.24 -19.12
C HIS A 176 -1.06 3.07 -18.81
N ASP A 177 -1.88 2.70 -19.78
CA ASP A 177 -2.84 1.59 -19.71
C ASP A 177 -2.19 0.21 -19.89
N THR A 178 -0.90 0.16 -20.21
CA THR A 178 -0.20 -1.07 -20.56
C THR A 178 0.52 -1.66 -19.35
N LEU A 179 0.12 -2.86 -18.96
CA LEU A 179 0.78 -3.74 -18.00
C LEU A 179 1.66 -4.75 -18.74
N ARG A 180 2.96 -4.75 -18.45
CA ARG A 180 3.89 -5.79 -18.89
C ARG A 180 4.24 -6.68 -17.71
N LEU A 181 4.06 -7.99 -17.89
CA LEU A 181 4.41 -8.99 -16.89
C LEU A 181 5.59 -9.81 -17.39
N TYR A 182 6.58 -9.98 -16.54
CA TYR A 182 7.83 -10.67 -16.83
C TYR A 182 7.96 -11.89 -15.92
N ALA A 183 8.69 -12.90 -16.37
CA ALA A 183 9.16 -13.93 -15.46
C ALA A 183 10.03 -13.26 -14.39
N ALA A 184 9.95 -13.74 -13.15
CA ALA A 184 10.89 -13.38 -12.10
C ALA A 184 11.46 -14.66 -11.48
N ARG A 185 12.69 -14.57 -11.00
CA ARG A 185 13.35 -15.65 -10.26
C ARG A 185 14.30 -15.06 -9.24
N TRP A 186 14.48 -15.76 -8.13
CA TRP A 186 15.56 -15.45 -7.21
C TRP A 186 16.90 -15.84 -7.86
N ALA A 187 17.86 -14.91 -7.83
CA ALA A 187 19.24 -15.17 -8.12
C ALA A 187 19.99 -15.40 -6.80
N GLU A 188 20.76 -16.48 -6.76
CA GLU A 188 21.61 -16.79 -5.61
C GLU A 188 22.80 -15.82 -5.58
N GLY A 189 23.17 -15.43 -4.36
CA GLY A 189 24.26 -14.52 -4.02
C GLY A 189 24.29 -14.33 -2.51
N ASP A 190 25.24 -13.54 -1.99
CA ASP A 190 25.36 -13.27 -0.56
C ASP A 190 24.07 -12.65 0.02
N VAL A 191 23.36 -11.88 -0.80
CA VAL A 191 21.96 -11.46 -0.57
C VAL A 191 21.14 -11.94 -1.77
N PRO A 192 20.16 -12.85 -1.58
CA PRO A 192 19.27 -13.27 -2.66
C PRO A 192 18.54 -12.07 -3.26
N THR A 193 18.53 -11.96 -4.59
CA THR A 193 17.87 -10.84 -5.29
C THR A 193 16.87 -11.34 -6.32
N LEU A 194 15.74 -10.64 -6.42
CA LEU A 194 14.74 -10.96 -7.43
C LEU A 194 15.15 -10.35 -8.77
N VAL A 195 15.38 -11.19 -9.78
CA VAL A 195 15.81 -10.73 -11.11
C VAL A 195 14.69 -10.86 -12.14
N ARG A 196 14.55 -9.81 -12.96
CA ARG A 196 13.60 -9.78 -14.07
C ARG A 196 14.09 -10.68 -15.20
N GLY A 197 13.26 -11.62 -15.60
CA GLY A 197 13.47 -12.48 -16.77
C GLY A 197 12.75 -11.97 -18.02
N ARG A 198 12.44 -12.91 -18.92
CA ARG A 198 11.75 -12.63 -20.18
C ARG A 198 10.34 -12.09 -19.97
N LEU A 199 9.87 -11.28 -20.94
CA LEU A 199 8.48 -10.84 -21.02
C LEU A 199 7.55 -12.03 -21.22
N LEU A 200 6.47 -12.09 -20.43
CA LEU A 200 5.45 -13.13 -20.48
C LEU A 200 4.13 -12.62 -21.06
N PHE A 201 3.75 -11.38 -20.74
CA PHE A 201 2.52 -10.77 -21.24
C PHE A 201 2.71 -9.28 -21.51
N THR A 202 2.08 -8.81 -22.58
CA THR A 202 1.81 -7.38 -22.81
C THR A 202 0.30 -7.19 -22.82
N LEU A 203 -0.21 -6.42 -21.87
CA LEU A 203 -1.63 -6.33 -21.56
C LEU A 203 -2.06 -4.87 -21.53
N VAL A 204 -3.14 -4.54 -22.22
CA VAL A 204 -3.71 -3.19 -22.27
C VAL A 204 -5.02 -3.19 -21.51
N ARG A 205 -5.15 -2.31 -20.52
CA ARG A 205 -6.37 -2.12 -19.73
C ARG A 205 -7.47 -1.55 -20.62
N ARG A 206 -8.69 -2.08 -20.49
CA ARG A 206 -9.90 -1.62 -21.18
C ARG A 206 -10.75 -0.71 -20.30
#